data_AF-A0A2V7H5D7-F1
#
_entry.id   AF-A0A2V7H5D7-F1
#
_cell.length_a   1.000
_cell.length_b   1.000
_cell.length_c   1.000
_cell.angle_alpha   90.00
_cell.angle_beta   90.00
_cell.angle_gamma   90.00
#
_symmetry.space_group_name_H-M   'P 1'
#
loop_
_entity.id
_entity.type
_entity.pdbx_description
1 polymer ?
#
loop_
_entity_poly.entity_id
_entity_poly.type
_entity_poly.pdbx_seq_one_letter_code
_entity_poly.pdbx_strand_id
1 'polypeptide(L)'
;MMMGQLDLSLSTPVLWALAAAVCFPFLLAGVARAPRFSRRNALQFLVASVATTGGWAALSYATTADGASAWDLAIGAMLLMDALIVYLEVWALLSRGYTLGMLLTLYRASGPLDELSLAKSYRTGDGEGLGWIMKHRLQGLKRTGLVTTDHGRVRLTRALGAAAACLYLITRRILGLRQSG
;
A
#
# COMPACT_ATOMS: atom_id res chain seq x y z
N MET A 1 40.27 9.05 -25.11
CA MET A 1 39.55 8.70 -23.88
C MET A 1 38.34 7.86 -24.29
N MET A 2 38.52 6.54 -24.40
CA MET A 2 37.43 5.63 -24.75
C MET A 2 36.54 5.50 -23.51
N MET A 3 35.28 5.93 -23.59
CA MET A 3 34.29 5.60 -22.57
C MET A 3 34.15 4.07 -22.61
N GLY A 4 34.64 3.40 -21.57
CA GLY A 4 34.44 1.97 -21.39
C GLY A 4 32.95 1.66 -21.46
N GLN A 5 32.59 0.58 -22.16
CA GLN A 5 31.23 0.09 -22.20
C GLN A 5 30.74 -0.08 -20.77
N LEU A 6 29.66 0.64 -20.41
CA LEU A 6 28.96 0.43 -19.15
C LEU A 6 28.37 -0.97 -19.20
N ASP A 7 28.97 -1.88 -18.44
CA ASP A 7 28.40 -3.20 -18.24
C ASP A 7 27.14 -3.05 -17.37
N LEU A 8 25.98 -3.14 -18.01
CA LEU A 8 24.67 -3.07 -17.37
C LEU A 8 24.21 -4.44 -16.83
N SER A 9 25.11 -5.42 -16.76
CA SER A 9 24.80 -6.70 -16.15
C SER A 9 24.49 -6.50 -14.66
N LEU A 10 23.22 -6.72 -14.31
CA LEU A 10 22.81 -6.73 -12.92
C LEU A 10 23.30 -8.03 -12.28
N SER A 11 23.95 -7.90 -11.12
CA SER A 11 24.36 -9.07 -10.34
C SER A 11 23.14 -9.88 -9.87
N THR A 12 23.34 -11.19 -9.74
CA THR A 12 22.28 -12.14 -9.35
C THR A 12 21.54 -11.72 -8.06
N PRO A 13 22.21 -11.24 -6.99
CA PRO A 13 21.52 -10.76 -5.79
C PRO A 13 20.61 -9.56 -6.04
N VAL A 14 21.00 -8.65 -6.93
CA VAL A 14 20.21 -7.46 -7.30
C VAL A 14 18.98 -7.88 -8.11
N LEU A 15 19.13 -8.82 -9.04
CA LEU A 15 18.00 -9.37 -9.80
C LEU A 15 16.99 -10.04 -8.88
N TRP A 16 17.44 -10.84 -7.92
CA TRP A 16 16.53 -11.44 -6.94
C TRP A 16 15.88 -10.41 -6.03
N ALA A 17 16.55 -9.31 -5.69
CA ALA A 17 15.96 -8.24 -4.88
C ALA A 17 14.77 -7.59 -5.62
N LEU A 18 14.95 -7.28 -6.90
CA LEU A 18 13.90 -6.75 -7.76
C LEU A 18 12.74 -7.74 -7.92
N ALA A 19 13.05 -9.02 -8.18
CA ALA A 19 12.03 -10.06 -8.28
C ALA A 19 11.26 -10.22 -6.96
N ALA A 20 11.95 -10.22 -5.82
CA ALA A 20 11.35 -10.29 -4.50
C ALA A 20 10.44 -9.09 -4.21
N ALA A 21 10.87 -7.87 -4.59
CA ALA A 21 10.07 -6.65 -4.48
C ALA A 21 8.78 -6.73 -5.32
N VAL A 22 8.86 -7.21 -6.57
CA VAL A 22 7.68 -7.40 -7.43
C VAL A 22 6.75 -8.49 -6.88
N CYS A 23 7.29 -9.55 -6.28
CA CYS A 23 6.54 -10.65 -5.69
C CYS A 23 5.88 -10.30 -4.34
N PHE A 24 6.45 -9.35 -3.60
CA PHE A 24 5.97 -8.93 -2.28
C PHE A 24 4.45 -8.68 -2.17
N PRO A 25 3.80 -7.87 -3.05
CA PRO A 25 2.37 -7.62 -2.94
C PRO A 25 1.51 -8.89 -3.07
N PHE A 26 1.95 -9.88 -3.84
CA PHE A 26 1.23 -11.16 -3.99
C PHE A 26 1.39 -12.03 -2.76
N LEU A 27 2.58 -12.05 -2.16
CA LEU A 27 2.82 -12.76 -0.92
C LEU A 27 2.04 -12.14 0.24
N LEU A 28 2.05 -10.80 0.35
CA LEU A 28 1.25 -10.06 1.30
C LEU A 28 -0.25 -10.33 1.12
N ALA A 29 -0.74 -10.38 -0.12
CA ALA A 29 -2.12 -10.76 -0.43
C ALA A 29 -2.48 -12.17 0.08
N GLY A 30 -1.57 -13.13 -0.11
CA GLY A 30 -1.73 -14.49 0.39
C GLY A 30 -1.81 -14.53 1.92
N VAL A 31 -0.88 -13.85 2.60
CA VAL A 31 -0.85 -13.74 4.07
C VAL A 31 -2.11 -13.04 4.60
N ALA A 32 -2.57 -11.98 3.94
CA ALA A 32 -3.77 -11.23 4.35
C ALA A 32 -5.06 -12.06 4.26
N ARG A 33 -5.13 -13.03 3.35
CA ARG A 33 -6.27 -13.94 3.20
C ARG A 33 -6.25 -15.11 4.18
N ALA A 34 -5.11 -15.40 4.80
CA ALA A 34 -5.01 -16.51 5.73
C ALA A 34 -5.80 -16.21 7.02
N PRO A 35 -6.69 -17.13 7.45
CA PRO A 35 -7.61 -16.88 8.57
C PRO A 35 -6.88 -16.59 9.90
N ARG A 36 -5.68 -17.15 10.08
CA ARG A 36 -4.82 -16.93 11.25
C ARG A 36 -4.35 -15.48 11.41
N PHE A 37 -4.24 -14.75 10.29
CA PHE A 37 -3.72 -13.38 10.27
C PHE A 37 -4.81 -12.33 9.99
N SER A 38 -6.03 -12.76 9.70
CA SER A 38 -7.19 -11.88 9.51
C SER A 38 -7.36 -11.00 10.76
N ARG A 39 -7.33 -9.67 10.59
CA ARG A 39 -7.36 -8.60 11.62
C ARG A 39 -6.03 -8.10 12.18
N ARG A 40 -4.88 -8.69 11.82
CA ARG A 40 -3.56 -8.22 12.31
C ARG A 40 -2.73 -7.60 11.20
N ASN A 41 -3.11 -6.40 10.74
CA ASN A 41 -2.49 -5.72 9.58
C ASN A 41 -0.97 -5.58 9.70
N ALA A 42 -0.46 -5.23 10.90
CA ALA A 42 0.98 -5.12 11.15
C ALA A 42 1.68 -6.48 11.08
N LEU A 43 1.06 -7.53 11.61
CA LEU A 43 1.60 -8.88 11.57
C LEU A 43 1.61 -9.45 10.15
N GLN A 44 0.58 -9.16 9.35
CA GLN A 44 0.53 -9.56 7.94
C GLN A 44 1.71 -8.98 7.16
N PHE A 45 1.97 -7.67 7.33
CA PHE A 45 3.10 -7.00 6.69
C PHE A 45 4.45 -7.55 7.18
N LEU A 46 4.60 -7.76 8.48
CA LEU A 46 5.82 -8.29 9.08
C LEU A 46 6.14 -9.70 8.54
N VAL A 47 5.15 -10.61 8.57
CA VAL A 47 5.33 -11.98 8.06
C VAL A 47 5.70 -11.97 6.58
N ALA A 48 5.03 -11.14 5.78
CA ALA A 48 5.35 -11.02 4.37
C ALA A 48 6.78 -10.49 4.15
N SER A 49 7.19 -9.47 4.91
CA SER A 49 8.52 -8.86 4.78
C SER A 49 9.62 -9.84 5.17
N VAL A 50 9.46 -10.54 6.29
CA VAL A 50 10.42 -11.56 6.73
C VAL A 50 10.53 -12.69 5.70
N ALA A 51 9.39 -13.17 5.17
CA ALA A 51 9.39 -14.21 4.15
C ALA A 51 10.06 -13.76 2.85
N THR A 52 9.78 -12.54 2.39
CA THR A 52 10.38 -11.97 1.18
C THR A 52 11.88 -11.76 1.34
N THR A 53 12.33 -11.15 2.45
CA THR A 53 13.76 -10.94 2.72
C THR A 53 14.51 -12.26 2.90
N GLY A 54 13.93 -13.22 3.64
CA GLY A 54 14.52 -14.55 3.81
C GLY A 54 14.62 -15.32 2.49
N GLY A 55 13.56 -15.28 1.67
CA GLY A 55 13.55 -15.89 0.34
C GLY A 55 14.56 -15.27 -0.61
N TRP A 56 14.66 -13.94 -0.62
CA TRP A 56 15.68 -13.22 -1.38
C TRP A 56 17.10 -13.63 -0.98
N ALA A 57 17.41 -13.65 0.32
CA ALA A 57 18.72 -14.03 0.81
C ALA A 57 19.04 -15.48 0.41
N ALA A 58 18.11 -16.42 0.66
CA ALA A 58 18.29 -17.83 0.32
C ALA A 58 18.54 -18.05 -1.18
N LEU A 59 17.76 -17.40 -2.05
CA LEU A 59 17.96 -17.50 -3.51
C LEU A 59 19.27 -16.86 -3.96
N SER A 60 19.66 -15.72 -3.36
CA SER A 60 20.93 -15.05 -3.67
C SER A 60 22.13 -15.93 -3.33
N TYR A 61 22.10 -16.63 -2.17
CA TYR A 61 23.15 -17.58 -1.81
C TYR A 61 23.13 -18.85 -2.66
N ALA A 62 21.95 -19.39 -2.97
CA ALA A 62 21.82 -20.66 -3.69
C ALA A 62 22.18 -20.58 -5.18
N THR A 63 22.04 -19.40 -5.80
CA THR A 63 22.18 -19.22 -7.26
C THR A 63 23.46 -18.49 -7.67
N THR A 64 24.28 -18.06 -6.72
CA THR A 64 25.57 -17.42 -7.03
C THR A 64 26.69 -18.45 -6.93
N ALA A 65 27.20 -18.89 -8.08
CA ALA A 65 28.17 -19.98 -8.20
C ALA A 65 29.48 -19.73 -7.43
N ASP A 66 29.99 -18.50 -7.46
CA ASP A 66 31.25 -18.12 -6.81
C ASP A 66 31.06 -17.51 -5.40
N GLY A 67 29.83 -17.59 -4.88
CA GLY A 67 29.42 -16.89 -3.66
C GLY A 67 29.04 -15.43 -3.93
N ALA A 68 28.02 -14.95 -3.22
CA ALA A 68 27.52 -13.59 -3.39
C ALA A 68 28.52 -12.58 -2.81
N SER A 69 28.98 -11.65 -3.66
CA SER A 69 29.78 -10.50 -3.22
C SER A 69 29.03 -9.71 -2.15
N ALA A 70 29.73 -9.31 -1.09
CA ALA A 70 29.16 -8.51 -0.01
C ALA A 70 28.56 -7.19 -0.52
N TRP A 71 29.16 -6.60 -1.57
CA TRP A 71 28.66 -5.38 -2.18
C TRP A 71 27.36 -5.59 -2.94
N ASP A 72 27.24 -6.68 -3.70
CA ASP A 72 26.01 -7.02 -4.42
C ASP A 72 24.87 -7.33 -3.47
N LEU A 73 25.16 -8.03 -2.37
CA LEU A 73 24.20 -8.27 -1.28
C LEU A 73 23.77 -6.96 -0.64
N ALA A 74 24.69 -6.03 -0.38
CA ALA A 74 24.37 -4.73 0.20
C ALA A 74 23.45 -3.91 -0.73
N ILE A 75 23.77 -3.83 -2.03
CA ILE A 75 22.95 -3.12 -3.02
C ILE A 75 21.56 -3.76 -3.13
N GLY A 76 21.49 -5.09 -3.25
CA GLY A 76 20.23 -5.83 -3.29
C GLY A 76 19.39 -5.61 -2.03
N ALA A 77 20.00 -5.63 -0.85
CA ALA A 77 19.33 -5.36 0.42
C ALA A 77 18.79 -3.93 0.49
N MET A 78 19.58 -2.92 0.07
CA MET A 78 19.14 -1.52 0.05
C MET A 78 17.94 -1.32 -0.88
N LEU A 79 17.97 -1.89 -2.08
CA LEU A 79 16.86 -1.84 -3.03
C LEU A 79 15.59 -2.52 -2.48
N LEU A 80 15.75 -3.70 -1.88
CA LEU A 80 14.62 -4.42 -1.28
C LEU A 80 14.04 -3.65 -0.10
N MET A 81 14.88 -3.07 0.76
CA MET A 81 14.44 -2.26 1.90
C MET A 81 13.68 -1.01 1.46
N ASP A 82 14.16 -0.31 0.43
CA ASP A 82 13.46 0.84 -0.14
C ASP A 82 12.07 0.45 -0.66
N ALA A 83 11.99 -0.64 -1.44
CA ALA A 83 10.72 -1.16 -1.91
C ALA A 83 9.77 -1.53 -0.76
N LEU A 84 10.27 -2.18 0.30
CA LEU A 84 9.48 -2.53 1.47
C LEU A 84 8.97 -1.29 2.22
N ILE A 85 9.77 -0.22 2.32
CA ILE A 85 9.33 1.06 2.91
C ILE A 85 8.19 1.66 2.08
N VAL A 86 8.33 1.71 0.75
CA VAL A 86 7.27 2.19 -0.14
C VAL A 86 5.99 1.36 0.04
N TYR A 87 6.11 0.03 0.10
CA TYR A 87 4.96 -0.83 0.34
C TYR A 87 4.37 -0.65 1.74
N LEU A 88 5.18 -0.39 2.76
CA LEU A 88 4.72 -0.13 4.12
C LEU A 88 3.85 1.13 4.14
N GLU A 89 4.28 2.21 3.46
CA GLU A 89 3.50 3.43 3.36
C GLU A 89 2.17 3.20 2.63
N VAL A 90 2.20 2.51 1.47
CA VAL A 90 0.96 2.16 0.74
C VAL A 90 0.03 1.31 1.61
N TRP A 91 0.57 0.31 2.30
CA TRP A 91 -0.19 -0.57 3.18
C TRP A 91 -0.72 0.17 4.42
N ALA A 92 0.05 1.08 4.99
CA ALA A 92 -0.37 1.94 6.08
C ALA A 92 -1.51 2.87 5.64
N LEU A 93 -1.42 3.47 4.45
CA LEU A 93 -2.49 4.29 3.89
C LEU A 93 -3.78 3.48 3.66
N LEU A 94 -3.67 2.28 3.09
CA LEU A 94 -4.80 1.38 2.88
C LEU A 94 -5.44 0.90 4.19
N SER A 95 -4.63 0.59 5.21
CA SER A 95 -5.11 0.11 6.49
C SER A 95 -5.61 1.22 7.44
N ARG A 96 -5.05 2.43 7.35
CA ARG A 96 -5.39 3.58 8.20
C ARG A 96 -6.43 4.53 7.61
N GLY A 97 -6.89 4.32 6.36
CA GLY A 97 -7.92 5.17 5.74
C GLY A 97 -9.22 5.32 6.56
N TYR A 98 -9.50 4.36 7.46
CA TYR A 98 -10.57 4.40 8.47
C TYR A 98 -10.11 5.02 9.80
N THR A 99 -8.89 4.69 10.26
CA THR A 99 -8.34 5.15 11.54
C THR A 99 -8.07 6.65 11.57
N LEU A 100 -7.57 7.23 10.47
CA LEU A 100 -7.35 8.67 10.37
C LEU A 100 -8.66 9.46 10.45
N GLY A 101 -9.74 8.91 9.89
CA GLY A 101 -11.08 9.48 9.97
C GLY A 101 -11.58 9.52 11.42
N MET A 102 -11.43 8.41 12.15
CA MET A 102 -11.84 8.34 13.57
C MET A 102 -10.97 9.21 14.48
N LEU A 103 -9.66 9.28 14.25
CA LEU A 103 -8.75 10.13 15.03
C LEU A 103 -9.01 11.63 14.81
N LEU A 104 -9.37 12.03 13.58
CA LEU A 104 -9.77 13.41 13.30
C LEU A 104 -11.10 13.76 13.97
N THR A 105 -12.07 12.83 13.97
CA THR A 105 -13.34 12.99 14.70
C THR A 105 -13.10 13.16 16.20
N LEU A 106 -12.18 12.39 16.79
CA LEU A 106 -11.82 12.50 18.21
C LEU A 106 -11.05 13.78 18.53
N TYR A 107 -10.10 14.19 17.67
CA TYR A 107 -9.29 15.40 17.89
C TYR A 107 -10.12 16.69 17.91
N ARG A 108 -11.24 16.73 17.17
CA ARG A 108 -12.11 17.91 17.07
C ARG A 108 -13.34 17.86 17.98
N ALA A 109 -13.54 16.75 18.68
CA ALA A 109 -14.58 16.68 19.70
C ALA A 109 -14.20 17.61 20.86
N SER A 110 -15.12 18.45 21.30
CA SER A 110 -14.94 19.35 22.45
C SER A 110 -14.86 18.61 23.80
N GLY A 111 -14.88 17.28 23.79
CA GLY A 111 -14.74 16.40 24.94
C GLY A 111 -14.63 14.93 24.55
N PRO A 112 -14.35 14.03 25.51
CA PRO A 112 -14.27 12.60 25.25
C PRO A 112 -15.59 12.04 24.71
N LEU A 113 -15.52 11.30 23.60
CA LEU A 113 -16.67 10.63 22.98
C LEU A 113 -16.72 9.16 23.40
N ASP A 114 -17.91 8.67 23.73
CA ASP A 114 -18.15 7.24 23.88
C ASP A 114 -18.27 6.55 22.49
N GLU A 115 -18.21 5.22 22.48
CA GLU A 115 -18.14 4.43 21.25
C GLU A 115 -19.38 4.60 20.35
N LEU A 116 -20.56 4.74 20.98
CA LEU A 116 -21.83 5.00 20.30
C LEU A 116 -21.88 6.41 19.69
N SER A 117 -21.41 7.43 20.42
CA SER A 117 -21.36 8.82 19.96
C SER A 117 -20.29 9.04 18.91
N LEU A 118 -19.17 8.30 18.96
CA LEU A 118 -18.14 8.30 17.92
C LEU A 118 -18.70 7.70 16.62
N ALA A 119 -19.35 6.54 16.70
CA ALA A 119 -19.99 5.90 15.55
C ALA A 119 -21.12 6.77 14.96
N LYS A 120 -21.89 7.44 15.81
CA LYS A 120 -22.95 8.38 15.40
C LYS A 120 -22.38 9.65 14.78
N SER A 121 -21.35 10.26 15.35
CA SER A 121 -20.69 11.45 14.78
C SER A 121 -19.96 11.14 13.47
N TYR A 122 -19.48 9.91 13.32
CA TYR A 122 -18.90 9.41 12.07
C TYR A 122 -19.97 9.15 10.99
N ARG A 123 -21.16 8.65 11.34
CA ARG A 123 -22.23 8.26 10.39
C ARG A 123 -23.25 9.37 10.06
N THR A 124 -23.62 10.18 11.04
CA THR A 124 -24.69 11.19 10.94
C THR A 124 -24.00 12.54 10.71
N GLY A 125 -24.04 13.03 9.48
CA GLY A 125 -23.31 14.24 9.04
C GLY A 125 -23.83 15.57 9.62
N ASP A 126 -24.29 15.59 10.87
CA ASP A 126 -24.80 16.78 11.57
C ASP A 126 -23.70 17.57 12.30
N GLY A 127 -22.50 17.01 12.41
CA GLY A 127 -21.24 17.76 12.52
C GLY A 127 -20.48 17.73 11.19
N GLU A 128 -19.29 18.36 11.11
CA GLU A 128 -18.35 18.20 10.00
C GLU A 128 -17.82 16.74 9.89
N GLY A 129 -18.71 15.78 9.68
CA GLY A 129 -18.48 14.34 9.65
C GLY A 129 -18.20 13.84 8.24
N LEU A 130 -18.65 12.61 7.93
CA LEU A 130 -18.41 11.93 6.64
C LEU A 130 -18.62 12.84 5.43
N GLY A 131 -19.62 13.72 5.46
CA GLY A 131 -19.89 14.71 4.39
C GLY A 131 -18.74 15.70 4.14
N TRP A 132 -18.07 16.19 5.19
CA TRP A 132 -16.92 17.11 5.07
C TRP A 132 -15.67 16.39 4.56
N ILE A 133 -15.40 15.19 5.08
CA ILE A 133 -14.30 14.32 4.59
C ILE A 133 -14.55 13.92 3.14
N MET A 134 -15.78 13.53 2.80
CA MET A 134 -16.18 13.18 1.45
C MET A 134 -16.02 14.39 0.54
N LYS A 135 -16.42 15.60 0.98
CA LYS A 135 -16.23 16.85 0.23
C LYS A 135 -14.76 17.13 -0.05
N HIS A 136 -13.87 17.02 0.95
CA HIS A 136 -12.42 17.24 0.77
C HIS A 136 -11.78 16.17 -0.12
N ARG A 137 -12.11 14.89 0.08
CA ARG A 137 -11.63 13.79 -0.78
C ARG A 137 -12.13 13.97 -2.21
N LEU A 138 -13.39 14.34 -2.39
CA LEU A 138 -13.98 14.62 -3.70
C LEU A 138 -13.32 15.82 -4.38
N GLN A 139 -12.99 16.87 -3.62
CA GLN A 139 -12.25 18.02 -4.11
C GLN A 139 -10.83 17.64 -4.55
N GLY A 140 -10.15 16.77 -3.79
CA GLY A 140 -8.87 16.17 -4.16
C GLY A 140 -8.97 15.35 -5.45
N LEU A 141 -9.94 14.43 -5.53
CA LEU A 141 -10.18 13.62 -6.73
C LEU A 141 -10.56 14.46 -7.96
N LYS A 142 -11.23 15.60 -7.75
CA LYS A 142 -11.55 16.55 -8.82
C LYS A 142 -10.31 17.31 -9.28
N ARG A 143 -9.43 17.74 -8.36
CA ARG A 143 -8.15 18.39 -8.68
C ARG A 143 -7.18 17.46 -9.43
N THR A 144 -7.20 16.17 -9.13
CA THR A 144 -6.38 15.17 -9.84
C THR A 144 -7.00 14.70 -11.16
N GLY A 145 -8.17 15.23 -11.55
CA GLY A 145 -8.84 14.85 -12.79
C GLY A 145 -9.43 13.44 -12.81
N LEU A 146 -9.57 12.79 -11.65
CA LEU A 146 -10.11 11.42 -11.53
C LEU A 146 -11.65 11.38 -11.54
N VAL A 147 -12.29 12.46 -11.08
CA VAL A 147 -13.76 12.61 -11.11
C VAL A 147 -14.16 13.98 -11.63
N THR A 148 -15.27 14.00 -12.36
CA THR A 148 -15.97 15.21 -12.80
C THR A 148 -17.32 15.31 -12.10
N THR A 149 -17.84 16.53 -11.98
CA THR A 149 -19.17 16.80 -11.43
C THR A 149 -20.03 17.35 -12.55
N ASP A 150 -21.11 16.65 -12.89
CA ASP A 150 -22.05 17.01 -13.94
C ASP A 150 -23.47 16.94 -13.39
N HIS A 151 -24.22 18.05 -13.45
CA HIS A 151 -25.57 18.20 -12.88
C HIS A 151 -25.73 17.71 -11.43
N GLY A 152 -24.78 18.04 -10.56
CA GLY A 152 -24.79 17.62 -9.15
C GLY A 152 -24.48 16.13 -8.93
N ARG A 153 -24.15 15.38 -9.99
CA ARG A 153 -23.73 13.97 -9.92
C ARG A 153 -22.23 13.85 -10.12
N VAL A 154 -21.59 13.05 -9.28
CA VAL A 154 -20.16 12.73 -9.41
C VAL A 154 -20.00 11.57 -10.37
N ARG A 155 -19.13 11.73 -11.37
CA ARG A 155 -18.78 10.69 -12.34
C ARG A 155 -17.27 10.51 -12.42
N LEU A 156 -16.81 9.29 -12.64
CA LEU A 156 -15.40 9.04 -12.98
C LEU A 156 -15.09 9.63 -14.35
N THR A 157 -13.89 10.19 -14.51
CA THR A 157 -13.40 10.57 -15.84
C THR A 157 -13.08 9.31 -16.66
N ARG A 158 -13.37 9.34 -17.96
CA ARG A 158 -13.31 8.14 -18.83
C ARG A 158 -11.93 7.49 -18.92
N ALA A 159 -10.86 8.27 -18.78
CA ALA A 159 -9.49 7.77 -18.87
C ALA A 159 -8.90 7.52 -17.47
N LEU A 160 -8.42 8.58 -16.81
CA LEU A 160 -7.69 8.49 -15.55
C LEU A 160 -8.56 7.93 -14.41
N GLY A 161 -9.81 8.41 -14.27
CA GLY A 161 -10.75 7.91 -13.26
C GLY A 161 -11.07 6.43 -13.43
N ALA A 162 -11.36 6.00 -14.65
CA ALA A 162 -11.66 4.59 -14.96
C ALA A 162 -10.44 3.69 -14.74
N ALA A 163 -9.24 4.12 -15.17
CA ALA A 163 -8.01 3.36 -14.97
C ALA A 163 -7.67 3.22 -13.48
N ALA A 164 -7.76 4.30 -12.71
CA ALA A 164 -7.52 4.27 -11.26
C ALA A 164 -8.55 3.40 -10.52
N ALA A 165 -9.84 3.47 -10.92
CA ALA A 165 -10.88 2.63 -10.36
C ALA A 165 -10.68 1.14 -10.71
N CYS A 166 -10.28 0.84 -11.95
CA CYS A 166 -9.95 -0.52 -12.38
C CYS A 166 -8.77 -1.07 -11.59
N LEU A 167 -7.69 -0.29 -11.46
CA LEU A 167 -6.53 -0.64 -10.64
C LEU A 167 -6.94 -0.91 -9.20
N TYR A 168 -7.74 -0.04 -8.58
CA TYR A 168 -8.26 -0.24 -7.23
C TYR A 168 -9.09 -1.53 -7.09
N LEU A 169 -9.95 -1.84 -8.06
CA LEU A 169 -10.76 -3.07 -8.04
C LEU A 169 -9.90 -4.33 -8.18
N ILE A 170 -8.89 -4.29 -9.04
CA ILE A 170 -7.91 -5.37 -9.22
C ILE A 170 -7.13 -5.56 -7.92
N THR A 171 -6.55 -4.49 -7.38
CA THR A 171 -5.80 -4.49 -6.12
C THR A 171 -6.67 -4.98 -4.96
N ARG A 172 -7.93 -4.54 -4.87
CA ARG A 172 -8.88 -5.02 -3.85
C ARG A 172 -9.18 -6.51 -3.98
N ARG A 173 -9.41 -7.00 -5.21
CA ARG A 173 -9.67 -8.42 -5.48
C ARG A 173 -8.44 -9.26 -5.11
N ILE A 174 -7.25 -8.79 -5.45
CA ILE A 174 -5.98 -9.44 -5.13
C ILE A 174 -5.73 -9.42 -3.62
N LEU A 175 -5.93 -8.30 -2.92
CA LEU A 175 -5.62 -8.15 -1.49
C LEU A 175 -6.71 -8.69 -0.54
N GLY A 176 -7.89 -9.06 -1.05
CA GLY A 176 -8.96 -9.64 -0.21
C GLY A 176 -9.59 -8.64 0.77
N LEU A 177 -9.51 -7.34 0.50
CA LEU A 177 -10.05 -6.30 1.38
C LEU A 177 -11.60 -6.35 1.38
N ARG A 178 -12.19 -6.70 2.53
CA ARG A 178 -13.65 -6.76 2.73
C ARG A 178 -14.28 -5.37 2.66
N GLN A 179 -15.51 -5.33 2.15
CA GLN A 179 -16.33 -4.14 1.96
C GLN A 179 -16.56 -3.45 3.32
N SER A 180 -15.97 -2.28 3.52
CA SER A 180 -16.37 -1.39 4.62
C SER A 180 -17.67 -0.70 4.17
N GLY A 181 -18.80 -1.24 4.62
CA GLY A 181 -20.11 -0.59 4.54
C GLY A 181 -20.32 0.32 5.74
#